data_AF-A0A512BYG9-F1
#
_entry.id   AF-A0A512BYG9-F1
#
_cell.length_a   1.000
_cell.length_b   1.000
_cell.length_c   1.000
_cell.angle_alpha   90.00
_cell.angle_beta   90.00
_cell.angle_gamma   90.00
#
_symmetry.space_group_name_H-M   'P 1'
#
loop_
_entity.id
_entity.type
_entity.pdbx_description
1 polymer ?
#
loop_
_entity_poly.entity_id
_entity_poly.type
_entity_poly.pdbx_seq_one_letter_code
_entity_poly.pdbx_strand_id
1 'polypeptide(L)'
;MSHCPPSSITTDKLASYPKAIRRLQNEGLLSKDVEHRTSKYLNNILEADHGALKRVIRPTRGFQTMKTAAATLTGFEIMRMIRRGHYNKRGCRATSEIGLVDQLFGLAA
;
A
#
# COMPACT_ATOMS: atom_id res chain seq x y z
N MET A 1 4.17 7.49 -9.16
CA MET A 1 3.35 8.09 -8.08
C MET A 1 4.25 9.08 -7.37
N SER A 2 3.86 10.34 -7.24
CA SER A 2 4.67 11.34 -6.53
C SER A 2 4.79 10.91 -5.07
N HIS A 3 6.02 10.65 -4.61
CA HIS A 3 6.30 10.24 -3.24
C HIS A 3 6.14 11.45 -2.30
N CYS A 4 4.91 11.75 -1.92
CA CYS A 4 4.64 12.70 -0.84
C CYS A 4 4.93 11.99 0.50
N PRO A 5 5.87 12.48 1.32
CA PRO A 5 6.13 11.89 2.62
C PRO A 5 4.88 11.99 3.51
N PRO A 6 4.57 10.96 4.30
CA PRO A 6 3.38 10.96 5.15
C PRO A 6 3.52 11.98 6.28
N SER A 7 2.43 12.63 6.67
CA SER A 7 2.40 13.54 7.82
C SER A 7 2.27 12.81 9.17
N SER A 8 1.80 11.55 9.16
CA SER A 8 1.67 10.73 10.37
C SER A 8 1.83 9.25 10.07
N ILE A 9 2.37 8.49 11.03
CA ILE A 9 2.52 7.03 10.97
C ILE A 9 1.77 6.42 12.16
N THR A 10 0.95 5.41 11.91
CA THR A 10 0.28 4.65 12.97
C THR A 10 0.90 3.25 13.05
N THR A 11 1.26 2.81 14.26
CA THR A 11 1.72 1.44 14.50
C THR A 11 1.03 0.82 15.71
N ASP A 12 1.24 -0.48 15.91
CA ASP A 12 0.97 -1.11 17.18
C ASP A 12 1.88 -0.54 18.31
N LYS A 13 1.60 -0.89 19.56
CA LYS A 13 2.29 -0.35 20.75
C LYS A 13 3.64 -1.00 21.06
N LEU A 14 4.27 -1.69 20.12
CA LEU A 14 5.58 -2.31 20.33
C LEU A 14 6.66 -1.25 20.59
N ALA A 15 7.50 -1.51 21.60
CA ALA A 15 8.53 -0.59 22.08
C ALA A 15 9.65 -0.29 21.06
N SER A 16 9.75 -1.06 19.98
CA SER A 16 10.78 -0.87 18.94
C SER A 16 10.47 0.27 17.98
N TYR A 17 9.19 0.59 17.72
CA TYR A 17 8.81 1.58 16.70
C TYR A 17 9.31 3.00 16.99
N PRO A 18 9.20 3.55 18.22
CA PRO A 18 9.72 4.90 18.48
C PRO A 18 11.21 5.03 18.17
N LYS A 19 12.00 3.98 18.45
CA LYS A 19 13.43 3.96 18.14
C LYS A 19 13.69 3.90 16.64
N ALA A 20 12.93 3.07 15.92
CA ALA A 20 13.03 2.96 14.47
C ALA A 20 12.63 4.26 13.76
N ILE A 21 11.55 4.90 14.19
CA ILE A 21 11.06 6.18 13.63
C ILE A 21 12.11 7.29 13.85
N ARG A 22 12.65 7.43 15.07
CA ARG A 22 13.72 8.40 15.34
C ARG A 22 14.96 8.15 14.49
N ARG A 23 15.32 6.88 14.28
CA ARG A 23 16.44 6.51 13.40
C ARG A 23 16.19 7.00 11.97
N LEU A 24 15.01 6.72 11.41
CA LEU A 24 14.64 7.17 10.06
C LEU A 24 14.61 8.71 9.94
N GLN A 25 14.19 9.41 10.99
CA GLN A 25 14.23 10.87 11.05
C GLN A 25 15.66 11.43 11.08
N ASN A 26 16.58 10.76 11.80
CA ASN A 26 17.99 11.14 11.86
C ASN A 26 18.73 10.85 10.54
N GLU A 27 18.36 9.79 9.84
CA GLU A 27 18.90 9.41 8.52
C GLU A 27 18.34 10.29 7.38
N GLY A 28 17.38 11.18 7.66
CA GLY A 28 16.74 12.05 6.66
C GLY A 28 15.74 11.33 5.73
N LEU A 29 15.38 10.08 6.05
CA LEU A 29 14.42 9.27 5.29
C LEU A 29 12.97 9.57 5.66
N LEU A 30 12.74 10.23 6.80
CA LEU A 30 11.43 10.64 7.29
C LEU A 30 11.50 12.08 7.83
N SER A 31 10.47 12.89 7.60
CA SER A 31 10.43 14.24 8.18
C SER A 31 10.42 14.20 9.71
N LYS A 32 11.08 15.17 10.34
CA LYS A 32 11.05 15.36 11.80
C LYS A 32 9.65 15.70 12.31
N ASP A 33 8.80 16.24 11.45
CA ASP A 33 7.42 16.63 11.77
C ASP A 33 6.42 15.47 11.69
N VAL A 34 6.86 14.27 11.29
CA VAL A 34 5.96 13.11 11.20
C VAL A 34 5.52 12.67 12.60
N GLU A 35 4.22 12.68 12.81
CA GLU A 35 3.60 12.27 14.07
C GLU A 35 3.50 10.74 14.17
N HIS A 36 4.00 10.15 15.27
CA HIS A 36 3.79 8.73 15.57
C HIS A 36 2.56 8.52 16.45
N ARG A 37 1.60 7.74 15.95
CA ARG A 37 0.32 7.44 16.63
C ARG A 37 0.22 5.98 17.03
N THR A 38 -0.40 5.72 18.18
CA THR A 38 -0.67 4.37 18.71
C THR A 38 -2.14 4.18 19.10
N SER A 39 -3.04 4.66 18.24
CA SER A 39 -4.48 4.59 18.46
C SER A 39 -5.02 3.18 18.20
N LYS A 40 -5.74 2.62 19.18
CA LYS A 40 -6.43 1.32 19.03
C LYS A 40 -7.39 1.32 17.84
N TYR A 41 -8.13 2.40 17.64
CA TYR A 41 -9.09 2.50 16.53
C TYR A 41 -8.40 2.46 15.16
N LEU A 42 -7.32 3.23 14.98
CA LEU A 42 -6.56 3.22 13.72
C LEU A 42 -5.89 1.86 13.48
N ASN A 43 -5.42 1.21 14.54
CA ASN A 43 -4.89 -0.14 14.46
C ASN A 43 -5.95 -1.16 14.03
N ASN A 44 -7.19 -1.05 14.52
CA ASN A 44 -8.29 -1.91 14.07
C ASN A 44 -8.55 -1.77 12.56
N ILE A 45 -8.39 -0.57 11.97
CA ILE A 45 -8.52 -0.37 10.52
C ILE A 45 -7.41 -1.10 9.77
N LEU A 46 -6.17 -1.02 10.25
CA LEU A 46 -5.03 -1.76 9.67
C LEU A 46 -5.24 -3.27 9.77
N GLU A 47 -5.73 -3.75 10.91
CA GLU A 47 -6.04 -5.17 11.14
C GLU A 47 -7.18 -5.66 10.24
N ALA A 48 -8.23 -4.84 10.05
CA ALA A 48 -9.34 -5.17 9.16
C ALA A 48 -8.87 -5.29 7.70
N ASP A 49 -8.00 -4.38 7.24
CA ASP A 49 -7.43 -4.44 5.91
C ASP A 49 -6.59 -5.70 5.71
N HIS A 50 -5.74 -6.00 6.69
CA HIS A 50 -4.94 -7.22 6.70
C HIS A 50 -5.80 -8.48 6.73
N GLY A 51 -6.90 -8.48 7.49
CA GLY A 51 -7.87 -9.56 7.55
C GLY A 51 -8.54 -9.81 6.19
N ALA A 52 -8.89 -8.74 5.47
CA ALA A 52 -9.45 -8.85 4.13
C ALA A 52 -8.46 -9.49 3.15
N LEU A 53 -7.19 -9.11 3.21
CA LEU A 53 -6.13 -9.68 2.39
C LEU A 53 -5.88 -11.17 2.72
N LYS A 54 -5.75 -11.50 4.02
CA LYS A 54 -5.59 -12.88 4.50
C LYS A 54 -6.72 -13.80 4.07
N ARG A 55 -7.95 -13.30 4.03
CA ARG A 55 -9.12 -14.08 3.58
C ARG A 55 -9.01 -14.54 2.13
N VAL A 56 -8.35 -13.77 1.26
CA VAL A 56 -8.14 -14.17 -0.15
C VAL A 56 -6.91 -15.06 -0.31
N ILE A 57 -5.85 -14.82 0.49
CA ILE A 57 -4.58 -15.56 0.40
C ILE A 57 -4.65 -16.95 1.06
N ARG A 58 -5.39 -17.10 2.16
CA ARG A 58 -5.45 -18.37 2.92
C ARG A 58 -5.96 -19.56 2.08
N PRO A 59 -7.04 -19.42 1.30
CA PRO A 59 -7.52 -20.51 0.43
C PRO A 59 -6.50 -20.96 -0.62
N THR A 60 -5.60 -20.07 -1.07
CA THR A 60 -4.59 -20.37 -2.08
C THR A 60 -3.30 -20.96 -1.51
N ARG A 61 -3.29 -21.38 -0.23
CA ARG A 61 -2.12 -21.89 0.51
C ARG A 61 -0.96 -20.87 0.60
N GLY A 62 -1.26 -19.58 0.59
CA GLY A 62 -0.24 -18.54 0.66
C GLY A 62 0.45 -18.26 -0.67
N PHE A 63 1.61 -17.63 -0.60
CA PHE A 63 2.45 -17.34 -1.77
C PHE A 63 3.58 -18.37 -1.85
N GLN A 64 3.69 -19.05 -2.98
CA GLN A 64 4.73 -20.07 -3.19
C GLN A 64 6.14 -19.46 -3.39
N THR A 65 6.21 -18.24 -3.92
CA THR A 65 7.47 -17.53 -4.20
C THR A 65 7.33 -16.03 -3.93
N MET A 66 8.45 -15.33 -3.75
CA MET A 66 8.45 -13.87 -3.64
C MET A 66 7.94 -13.17 -4.90
N LYS A 67 8.23 -13.72 -6.09
CA LYS A 67 7.73 -13.18 -7.36
C LYS A 67 6.20 -13.24 -7.43
N THR A 68 5.62 -14.39 -7.06
CA THR A 68 4.16 -14.55 -7.04
C THR A 68 3.51 -13.73 -5.94
N ALA A 69 4.16 -13.55 -4.79
CA ALA A 69 3.71 -12.63 -3.74
C ALA A 69 3.63 -11.19 -4.24
N ALA A 70 4.71 -10.68 -4.84
CA ALA A 70 4.77 -9.33 -5.37
C ALA A 70 3.68 -9.07 -6.41
N ALA A 71 3.58 -9.93 -7.43
CA ALA A 71 2.56 -9.80 -8.48
C ALA A 71 1.12 -9.83 -7.92
N THR A 72 0.86 -10.71 -6.94
CA THR A 72 -0.48 -10.82 -6.35
C THR A 72 -0.83 -9.60 -5.49
N LEU A 73 0.11 -9.10 -4.69
CA LEU A 73 -0.08 -7.90 -3.88
C LEU A 73 -0.31 -6.66 -4.76
N THR A 74 0.47 -6.49 -5.82
CA THR A 74 0.26 -5.42 -6.82
C THR A 74 -1.11 -5.54 -7.47
N GLY A 75 -1.54 -6.75 -7.84
CA GLY A 75 -2.89 -6.99 -8.35
C GLY A 75 -3.99 -6.57 -7.37
N PHE A 76 -3.85 -6.87 -6.08
CA PHE A 76 -4.81 -6.44 -5.06
C PHE A 76 -4.87 -4.92 -4.91
N GLU A 77 -3.73 -4.25 -4.92
CA GLU A 77 -3.65 -2.79 -4.87
C GLU A 77 -4.36 -2.15 -6.06
N ILE A 78 -4.07 -2.64 -7.27
CA ILE A 78 -4.74 -2.18 -8.50
C ILE A 78 -6.25 -2.38 -8.42
N MET A 79 -6.71 -3.57 -8.05
CA MET A 79 -8.14 -3.87 -7.91
C MET A 79 -8.82 -2.97 -6.87
N ARG A 80 -8.11 -2.65 -5.78
CA ARG A 80 -8.61 -1.73 -4.75
C ARG A 80 -8.66 -0.29 -5.26
N MET A 81 -7.67 0.17 -6.03
CA MET A 81 -7.67 1.48 -6.67
C MET A 81 -8.84 1.61 -7.64
N ILE A 82 -9.06 0.61 -8.50
CA ILE A 82 -10.19 0.57 -9.45
C ILE A 82 -11.52 0.64 -8.70
N ARG A 83 -11.71 -0.21 -7.69
CA ARG A 83 -12.95 -0.24 -6.88
C ARG A 83 -13.24 1.08 -6.17
N ARG A 84 -12.19 1.80 -5.74
CA ARG A 84 -12.32 3.11 -5.07
C ARG A 84 -12.39 4.29 -6.05
N GLY A 85 -12.17 4.07 -7.34
CA GLY A 85 -12.04 5.16 -8.32
C GLY A 85 -10.77 5.99 -8.16
N HIS A 86 -9.75 5.47 -7.48
CA HIS A 86 -8.46 6.14 -7.25
C HIS A 86 -7.52 5.98 -8.47
N TYR A 87 -8.04 6.22 -9.67
CA TYR A 87 -7.27 6.22 -10.90
C TYR A 87 -7.69 7.40 -11.74
N ASN A 88 -6.75 7.95 -12.51
CA ASN A 88 -7.05 9.08 -13.36
C ASN A 88 -7.83 8.58 -14.57
N LYS A 89 -9.14 8.86 -14.62
CA LYS A 89 -9.98 8.53 -15.79
C LYS A 89 -9.47 9.34 -16.98
N ARG A 90 -8.67 8.72 -17.84
CA ARG A 90 -8.40 9.25 -19.18
C ARG A 90 -9.71 9.08 -19.98
N GLY A 91 -10.12 10.09 -20.77
CA GLY A 91 -11.46 10.17 -21.36
C GLY A 91 -11.93 8.92 -22.14
N CYS A 92 -13.23 8.83 -22.43
CA CYS A 92 -13.91 7.64 -22.97
C CYS A 92 -13.49 7.31 -24.43
N ARG A 93 -12.33 6.69 -24.62
CA ARG A 93 -11.84 6.11 -25.88
C ARG A 93 -11.10 4.81 -25.57
N ALA A 94 -11.28 3.76 -26.35
CA ALA A 94 -10.62 2.46 -26.11
C ALA A 94 -9.08 2.56 -26.00
N THR A 95 -8.45 3.53 -26.68
CA THR A 95 -7.01 3.79 -26.58
C THR A 95 -6.57 4.32 -25.21
N SER A 96 -7.45 4.99 -24.48
CA SER A 96 -7.17 5.52 -23.14
C SER A 96 -7.22 4.43 -22.07
N GLU A 97 -8.07 3.41 -22.28
CA GLU A 97 -8.19 2.23 -21.41
C GLU A 97 -6.96 1.33 -21.54
N ILE A 98 -6.48 1.08 -22.76
CA ILE A 98 -5.26 0.30 -23.01
C ILE A 98 -4.05 0.98 -22.34
N GLY A 99 -3.89 2.29 -22.50
CA GLY A 99 -2.80 3.03 -21.86
C GLY A 99 -2.89 3.07 -20.32
N LEU A 100 -4.09 2.89 -19.75
CA LEU A 100 -4.29 2.76 -18.31
C LEU A 100 -3.88 1.36 -17.83
N VAL A 101 -4.19 0.30 -18.58
CA VAL A 101 -3.76 -1.07 -18.26
C VAL A 101 -2.24 -1.19 -18.33
N ASP A 102 -1.61 -0.69 -19.38
CA ASP A 102 -0.15 -0.69 -19.51
C ASP A 102 0.52 0.08 -18.37
N GLN A 103 -0.06 1.21 -17.95
CA GLN A 103 0.45 1.97 -16.81
C GLN A 103 0.29 1.24 -15.48
N LEU A 104 -0.85 0.58 -15.24
CA LEU A 104 -1.13 -0.10 -13.97
C LEU A 104 -0.30 -1.37 -13.81
N PHE A 105 -0.12 -2.13 -14.89
CA PHE A 105 0.55 -3.43 -14.88
C PHE A 105 2.00 -3.38 -15.41
N GLY A 106 2.46 -2.24 -15.93
CA GLY A 106 3.82 -2.08 -16.45
C GLY A 106 4.11 -2.94 -17.69
N LEU A 107 3.11 -3.15 -18.54
CA LEU A 107 3.18 -4.09 -19.69
C LEU A 107 3.85 -3.47 -20.93
N ALA A 108 3.92 -2.15 -21.01
CA ALA A 108 4.67 -1.44 -22.03
C ALA A 108 6.05 -1.04 -21.48
N ALA A 109 7.05 -1.86 -21.78
CA ALA A 109 8.48 -1.55 -21.65
C ALA A 109 9.14 -1.70 -23.03
#